data_AF-A0A7K2Z4X7-F1
#
_entry.id   AF-A0A7K2Z4X7-F1
#
_cell.length_a   1.000
_cell.length_b   1.000
_cell.length_c   1.000
_cell.angle_alpha   90.00
_cell.angle_beta   90.00
_cell.angle_gamma   90.00
#
_symmetry.space_group_name_H-M   'P 1'
#
loop_
_entity.id
_entity.type
_entity.pdbx_description
1 polymer ?
#
loop_
_entity_poly.entity_id
_entity_poly.type
_entity_poly.pdbx_seq_one_letter_code
_entity_poly.pdbx_strand_id
1 'polypeptide(L)'
;MARSKHTATTIPRPRAAAEIGSAGEVLLAHLVGEAGAFIDQLPRLDAHEEDAAHSARVAARRMRSALGTCGPLLETESAQALRGRLRDAANALAGERDGEVLMERLLADLDALPERPGSVRARTLVRRRLHADLGAGRDRAREALGTHVFTELCGRLVEPALGLTFTERAAAPGAEVVPKLVARTVRRLDRAVANLPLTAAAVPYPADVETFTPYAGTDDEHWHRVRILAKRARYAADMTVPAFGAPAARLARRLKAVTEVLGVHQDATMAATLVADLAARPRVGGPAAFVLGELYARQRLAATTQRHALTRVWPKATGPDVRAWLDVDR
;
A
#
# COMPACT_ATOMS: atom_id res chain seq x y z
N MET A 1 13.70 17.95 21.44
CA MET A 1 13.63 18.01 19.96
C MET A 1 14.82 17.26 19.37
N ALA A 2 14.70 15.96 19.12
CA ALA A 2 15.71 15.19 18.39
C ALA A 2 15.15 14.91 16.99
N ARG A 3 15.65 15.60 15.98
CA ARG A 3 15.32 15.33 14.57
C ARG A 3 15.91 13.97 14.22
N SER A 4 15.03 13.00 13.93
CA SER A 4 15.40 11.72 13.33
C SER A 4 16.20 11.99 12.06
N LYS A 5 17.49 11.63 12.08
CA LYS A 5 18.38 11.73 10.92
C LYS A 5 17.85 10.76 9.87
N HIS A 6 17.27 11.30 8.80
CA HIS A 6 17.03 10.53 7.58
C HIS A 6 18.36 9.94 7.12
N THR A 7 18.55 8.64 7.33
CA THR A 7 19.60 7.87 6.69
C THR A 7 19.37 7.98 5.19
N ALA A 8 20.25 8.72 4.50
CA ALA A 8 20.22 8.82 3.05
C ALA A 8 20.30 7.40 2.50
N THR A 9 19.24 6.94 1.83
CA THR A 9 19.21 5.64 1.19
C THR A 9 20.24 5.67 0.06
N THR A 10 21.43 5.12 0.30
CA THR A 10 22.46 4.98 -0.72
C THR A 10 21.92 4.07 -1.83
N ILE A 11 21.62 4.65 -2.99
CA ILE A 11 21.20 3.88 -4.16
C ILE A 11 22.44 3.14 -4.68
N PRO A 12 22.42 1.79 -4.75
CA PRO A 12 23.54 1.04 -5.29
C PRO A 12 23.83 1.45 -6.74
N ARG A 13 25.10 1.42 -7.13
CA ARG A 13 25.47 1.58 -8.54
C ARG A 13 24.79 0.46 -9.35
N PRO A 14 24.31 0.74 -10.58
CA PRO A 14 23.86 -0.31 -11.47
C PRO A 14 24.98 -1.34 -11.64
N ARG A 15 24.67 -2.62 -11.38
CA ARG A 15 25.59 -3.72 -11.63
C ARG A 15 25.68 -4.01 -13.13
N ALA A 16 26.82 -4.48 -13.60
CA ALA A 16 26.91 -5.01 -14.95
C ALA A 16 25.98 -6.22 -15.11
N ALA A 17 25.48 -6.52 -16.31
CA ALA A 17 24.56 -7.64 -16.52
C ALA A 17 25.15 -8.98 -16.04
N ALA A 18 26.46 -9.18 -16.19
CA ALA A 18 27.19 -10.37 -15.71
C ALA A 18 27.34 -10.44 -14.17
N GLU A 19 27.19 -9.32 -13.46
CA GLU A 19 27.24 -9.25 -11.99
C GLU A 19 25.85 -9.45 -11.36
N ILE A 20 24.80 -9.42 -12.19
CA ILE A 20 23.45 -9.81 -11.79
C ILE A 20 23.40 -11.33 -11.92
N GLY A 21 23.36 -12.01 -10.78
CA GLY A 21 23.22 -13.46 -10.72
C GLY A 21 21.91 -13.97 -11.32
N SER A 22 21.51 -15.16 -10.92
CA SER A 22 20.26 -15.78 -11.38
C SER A 22 19.03 -15.00 -10.93
N ALA A 23 17.90 -15.18 -11.63
CA ALA A 23 16.62 -14.59 -11.24
C ALA A 23 16.18 -15.03 -9.83
N GLY A 24 16.50 -16.27 -9.45
CA GLY A 24 16.25 -16.83 -8.13
C GLY A 24 17.06 -16.12 -7.04
N GLU A 25 18.34 -15.84 -7.27
CA GLU A 25 19.20 -15.11 -6.32
C GLU A 25 18.70 -13.69 -6.07
N VAL A 26 18.24 -12.98 -7.13
CA VAL A 26 17.66 -11.63 -6.97
C VAL A 26 16.41 -11.66 -6.08
N LEU A 27 15.52 -12.63 -6.30
CA LEU A 27 14.33 -12.80 -5.47
C LEU A 27 14.71 -13.16 -4.03
N LEU A 28 15.57 -14.16 -3.86
CA LEU A 28 15.93 -14.68 -2.54
C LEU A 28 16.63 -13.62 -1.70
N ALA A 29 17.56 -12.84 -2.27
CA ALA A 29 18.22 -11.75 -1.57
C ALA A 29 17.23 -10.71 -1.03
N HIS A 30 16.20 -10.36 -1.81
CA HIS A 30 15.15 -9.46 -1.34
C HIS A 30 14.31 -10.09 -0.23
N LEU A 31 13.89 -11.35 -0.40
CA LEU A 31 13.06 -12.03 0.58
C LEU A 31 13.79 -12.22 1.91
N VAL A 32 15.08 -12.56 1.90
CA VAL A 32 15.91 -12.68 3.11
C VAL A 32 16.04 -11.33 3.82
N GLY A 33 16.26 -10.25 3.07
CA GLY A 33 16.33 -8.90 3.66
C GLY A 33 15.01 -8.49 4.33
N GLU A 34 13.87 -8.74 3.69
CA GLU A 34 12.56 -8.44 4.27
C GLU A 34 12.17 -9.41 5.39
N ALA A 35 12.63 -10.67 5.36
CA ALA A 35 12.47 -11.63 6.43
C ALA A 35 13.22 -11.19 7.70
N GLY A 36 14.48 -10.77 7.55
CA GLY A 36 15.25 -10.17 8.64
C GLY A 36 14.55 -8.93 9.21
N ALA A 37 14.12 -8.01 8.34
CA ALA A 37 13.38 -6.82 8.76
C ALA A 37 12.08 -7.14 9.51
N PHE A 38 11.38 -8.22 9.13
CA PHE A 38 10.19 -8.70 9.84
C PHE A 38 10.54 -9.27 11.22
N ILE A 39 11.54 -10.15 11.29
CA ILE A 39 11.98 -10.81 12.53
C ILE A 39 12.49 -9.78 13.54
N ASP A 40 13.24 -8.76 13.08
CA ASP A 40 13.74 -7.66 13.91
C ASP A 40 12.62 -6.85 14.59
N GLN A 41 11.39 -6.89 14.08
CA GLN A 41 10.26 -6.21 14.71
C GLN A 41 9.57 -7.04 15.80
N LEU A 42 9.81 -8.35 15.88
CA LEU A 42 9.07 -9.21 16.82
C LEU A 42 9.35 -8.90 18.29
N PRO A 43 10.62 -8.70 18.73
CA PRO A 43 10.87 -8.27 20.11
C PRO A 43 10.28 -6.88 20.41
N ARG A 44 10.24 -5.99 19.41
CA ARG A 44 9.67 -4.64 19.54
C ARG A 44 8.15 -4.66 19.66
N LEU A 45 7.50 -5.57 18.94
CA LEU A 45 6.08 -5.85 19.07
C LEU A 45 5.73 -6.33 20.48
N ASP A 46 6.54 -7.22 21.05
CA ASP A 46 6.39 -7.71 22.42
C ASP A 46 6.62 -6.59 23.45
N ALA A 47 7.59 -5.71 23.19
CA ALA A 47 7.86 -4.52 23.99
C ALA A 47 6.85 -3.37 23.77
N HIS A 48 5.84 -3.55 22.91
CA HIS A 48 4.84 -2.53 22.56
C HIS A 48 5.44 -1.21 22.04
N GLU A 49 6.55 -1.30 21.30
CA GLU A 49 7.13 -0.12 20.65
C GLU A 49 6.23 0.41 19.54
N GLU A 50 6.09 1.73 19.49
CA GLU A 50 5.39 2.42 18.41
C GLU A 50 5.99 2.05 17.04
N ASP A 51 5.14 1.93 16.02
CA ASP A 51 5.49 1.58 14.63
C ASP A 51 6.05 0.15 14.38
N ALA A 52 6.32 -0.67 15.40
CA ALA A 52 6.80 -2.05 15.21
C ALA A 52 5.82 -2.89 14.37
N ALA A 53 4.52 -2.83 14.70
CA ALA A 53 3.46 -3.49 13.94
C ALA A 53 3.36 -2.98 12.50
N HIS A 54 3.52 -1.68 12.29
CA HIS A 54 3.51 -1.10 10.95
C HIS A 54 4.69 -1.64 10.12
N SER A 55 5.89 -1.63 10.69
CA SER A 55 7.11 -2.09 10.04
C SER A 55 7.05 -3.58 9.69
N ALA A 56 6.58 -4.43 10.61
CA ALA A 56 6.36 -5.85 10.35
C ALA A 56 5.34 -6.08 9.22
N ARG A 57 4.21 -5.35 9.22
CA ARG A 57 3.24 -5.41 8.10
C ARG A 57 3.84 -4.99 6.78
N VAL A 58 4.70 -3.97 6.76
CA VAL A 58 5.37 -3.50 5.55
C VAL A 58 6.27 -4.58 4.99
N ALA A 59 7.10 -5.21 5.83
CA ALA A 59 7.98 -6.32 5.43
C ALA A 59 7.17 -7.51 4.88
N ALA A 60 6.14 -7.95 5.61
CA ALA A 60 5.26 -9.03 5.17
C ALA A 60 4.57 -8.72 3.82
N ARG A 61 4.15 -7.47 3.62
CA ARG A 61 3.52 -7.03 2.36
C ARG A 61 4.53 -7.00 1.19
N ARG A 62 5.78 -6.59 1.43
CA ARG A 62 6.85 -6.59 0.42
C ARG A 62 7.21 -8.00 -0.01
N MET A 63 7.42 -8.92 0.94
CA MET A 63 7.59 -10.35 0.66
C MET A 63 6.43 -10.92 -0.16
N ARG A 64 5.18 -10.67 0.26
CA ARG A 64 3.99 -11.09 -0.51
C ARG A 64 3.95 -10.48 -1.90
N SER A 65 4.42 -9.24 -2.09
CA SER A 65 4.44 -8.64 -3.43
C SER A 65 5.50 -9.27 -4.32
N ALA A 66 6.68 -9.55 -3.77
CA ALA A 66 7.78 -10.23 -4.45
C ALA A 66 7.37 -11.64 -4.90
N LEU A 67 6.83 -12.46 -3.98
CA LEU A 67 6.30 -13.80 -4.29
C LEU A 67 5.20 -13.79 -5.36
N GLY A 68 4.44 -12.69 -5.46
CA GLY A 68 3.39 -12.54 -6.47
C GLY A 68 3.91 -12.11 -7.83
N THR A 69 4.98 -11.31 -7.84
CA THR A 69 5.64 -10.82 -9.06
C THR A 69 6.50 -11.92 -9.68
N CYS A 70 7.27 -12.60 -8.83
CA CYS A 70 8.20 -13.66 -9.20
C CYS A 70 7.59 -15.07 -9.08
N GLY A 71 6.26 -15.18 -9.02
CA GLY A 71 5.57 -16.48 -9.03
C GLY A 71 6.05 -17.43 -10.13
N PRO A 72 6.37 -17.00 -11.37
CA PRO A 72 6.94 -17.87 -12.39
C PRO A 72 8.33 -18.46 -12.10
N LEU A 73 9.00 -18.04 -11.03
CA LEU A 73 10.29 -18.59 -10.59
C LEU A 73 10.11 -19.68 -9.51
N LEU A 74 8.89 -19.86 -8.99
CA LEU A 74 8.61 -20.65 -7.79
C LEU A 74 7.58 -21.73 -8.10
N GLU A 75 7.69 -22.86 -7.40
CA GLU A 75 6.62 -23.85 -7.37
C GLU A 75 5.39 -23.26 -6.70
N THR A 76 4.24 -23.46 -7.34
CA THR A 76 2.99 -22.75 -6.99
C THR A 76 2.56 -23.00 -5.55
N GLU A 77 2.66 -24.25 -5.08
CA GLU A 77 2.25 -24.65 -3.74
C GLU A 77 3.10 -23.97 -2.66
N SER A 78 4.44 -24.09 -2.76
CA SER A 78 5.37 -23.50 -1.79
C SER A 78 5.21 -21.98 -1.69
N ALA A 79 5.05 -21.30 -2.83
CA ALA A 79 4.84 -19.86 -2.88
C ALA A 79 3.49 -19.46 -2.25
N GLN A 80 2.41 -20.21 -2.52
CA GLN A 80 1.09 -19.92 -1.96
C GLN A 80 1.04 -20.15 -0.45
N ALA A 81 1.68 -21.21 0.05
CA ALA A 81 1.79 -21.49 1.48
C ALA A 81 2.43 -20.33 2.24
N LEU A 82 3.61 -19.87 1.80
CA LEU A 82 4.29 -18.72 2.44
C LEU A 82 3.47 -17.42 2.30
N ARG A 83 2.84 -17.18 1.14
CA ARG A 83 1.96 -16.02 0.93
C ARG A 83 0.73 -16.03 1.84
N GLY A 84 0.22 -17.20 2.19
CA GLY A 84 -0.87 -17.41 3.16
C GLY A 84 -0.42 -16.97 4.54
N ARG A 85 0.65 -17.57 5.07
CA ARG A 85 1.19 -17.23 6.40
C ARG A 85 1.53 -15.76 6.56
N LEU A 86 2.17 -15.15 5.56
CA LEU A 86 2.46 -13.71 5.55
C LEU A 86 1.19 -12.85 5.53
N ARG A 87 0.10 -13.34 4.94
CA ARG A 87 -1.19 -12.64 4.93
C ARG A 87 -1.81 -12.70 6.32
N ASP A 88 -1.80 -13.86 6.94
CA ASP A 88 -2.40 -14.08 8.25
C ASP A 88 -1.66 -13.24 9.31
N ALA A 89 -0.33 -13.26 9.30
CA ALA A 89 0.49 -12.38 10.15
C ALA A 89 0.22 -10.89 9.88
N ALA A 90 0.11 -10.47 8.61
CA ALA A 90 -0.18 -9.07 8.30
C ALA A 90 -1.60 -8.63 8.73
N ASN A 91 -2.57 -9.55 8.67
CA ASN A 91 -3.96 -9.31 9.06
C ASN A 91 -4.11 -9.24 10.58
N ALA A 92 -3.40 -10.12 11.30
CA ALA A 92 -3.27 -10.08 12.75
C ALA A 92 -2.83 -8.69 13.25
N LEU A 93 -1.86 -8.08 12.56
CA LEU A 93 -1.33 -6.76 12.89
C LEU A 93 -2.16 -5.58 12.34
N ALA A 94 -3.27 -5.82 11.64
CA ALA A 94 -3.93 -4.80 10.79
C ALA A 94 -4.82 -3.77 11.54
N GLY A 95 -4.81 -3.73 12.87
CA GLY A 95 -5.79 -2.95 13.63
C GLY A 95 -5.35 -1.58 14.16
N GLU A 96 -4.07 -1.40 14.47
CA GLU A 96 -3.67 -0.32 15.38
C GLU A 96 -3.41 1.02 14.67
N ARG A 97 -2.61 1.03 13.61
CA ARG A 97 -2.16 2.30 13.01
C ARG A 97 -3.14 2.91 12.00
N ASP A 98 -3.90 2.06 11.30
CA ASP A 98 -4.75 2.51 10.20
C ASP A 98 -5.97 3.30 10.73
N GLY A 99 -6.44 2.99 11.96
CA GLY A 99 -7.49 3.75 12.64
C GLY A 99 -7.01 5.06 13.27
N GLU A 100 -5.75 5.13 13.74
CA GLU A 100 -5.17 6.32 14.37
C GLU A 100 -4.98 7.43 13.34
N VAL A 101 -4.42 7.09 12.18
CA VAL A 101 -4.23 8.03 11.07
C VAL A 101 -5.57 8.55 10.57
N LEU A 102 -6.58 7.67 10.45
CA LEU A 102 -7.92 8.08 10.04
C LEU A 102 -8.59 8.98 11.08
N MET A 103 -8.38 8.73 12.38
CA MET A 103 -8.84 9.58 13.47
C MET A 103 -8.23 10.96 13.43
N GLU A 104 -6.90 11.03 13.41
CA GLU A 104 -6.19 12.32 13.40
C GLU A 104 -6.67 13.17 12.22
N ARG A 105 -6.80 12.56 11.04
CA ARG A 105 -7.34 13.21 9.84
C ARG A 105 -8.76 13.71 10.04
N LEU A 106 -9.69 12.86 10.45
CA LEU A 106 -11.11 13.23 10.56
C LEU A 106 -11.36 14.28 11.65
N LEU A 107 -10.61 14.22 12.76
CA LEU A 107 -10.69 15.24 13.81
C LEU A 107 -10.12 16.57 13.33
N ALA A 108 -8.96 16.57 12.64
CA ALA A 108 -8.40 17.79 12.05
C ALA A 108 -9.32 18.41 10.99
N ASP A 109 -9.96 17.58 10.16
CA ASP A 109 -10.93 18.07 9.18
C ASP A 109 -12.19 18.64 9.83
N LEU A 110 -12.65 18.08 10.95
CA LEU A 110 -13.72 18.65 11.78
C LEU A 110 -13.31 19.97 12.44
N ASP A 111 -12.08 20.07 12.95
CA ASP A 111 -11.54 21.31 13.54
C ASP A 111 -11.47 22.46 12.54
N ALA A 112 -11.31 22.13 11.26
CA ALA A 112 -11.27 23.10 10.18
C ALA A 112 -12.66 23.46 9.61
N LEU A 113 -13.76 22.90 10.13
CA LEU A 113 -15.11 23.32 9.78
C LEU A 113 -15.57 24.47 10.70
N PRO A 114 -16.46 25.37 10.22
CA PRO A 114 -17.09 26.35 11.09
C PRO A 114 -17.82 25.68 12.27
N GLU A 115 -17.78 26.29 13.45
CA GLU A 115 -18.53 25.79 14.60
C GLU A 115 -20.04 25.98 14.35
N ARG A 116 -20.82 24.90 14.55
CA ARG A 116 -22.26 24.85 14.28
C ARG A 116 -22.99 24.12 15.41
N PRO A 117 -24.30 24.37 15.60
CA PRO A 117 -25.13 23.49 16.42
C PRO A 117 -24.98 22.06 15.89
N GLY A 118 -24.32 21.16 16.64
CA GLY A 118 -24.01 19.80 16.21
C GLY A 118 -22.53 19.45 16.14
N SER A 119 -21.60 20.42 16.08
CA SER A 119 -20.15 20.18 15.94
C SER A 119 -19.59 19.32 17.09
N VAL A 120 -19.91 19.67 18.34
CA VAL A 120 -19.52 18.88 19.53
C VAL A 120 -20.01 17.43 19.47
N ARG A 121 -21.25 17.23 19.01
CA ARG A 121 -21.87 15.90 18.90
C ARG A 121 -21.25 15.09 17.77
N ALA A 122 -21.06 15.69 16.59
CA ALA A 122 -20.39 15.06 15.45
C ALA A 122 -18.97 14.60 15.82
N ARG A 123 -18.18 15.47 16.46
CA ARG A 123 -16.86 15.14 16.99
C ARG A 123 -16.90 13.98 17.97
N THR A 124 -17.85 13.98 18.89
CA THR A 124 -18.01 12.91 19.87
C THR A 124 -18.34 11.58 19.20
N LEU A 125 -19.19 11.57 18.17
CA LEU A 125 -19.55 10.37 17.42
C LEU A 125 -18.35 9.79 16.65
N VAL A 126 -17.61 10.64 15.93
CA VAL A 126 -16.39 10.24 15.19
C VAL A 126 -15.35 9.67 16.15
N ARG A 127 -15.06 10.38 17.25
CA ARG A 127 -14.09 9.92 18.26
C ARG A 127 -14.49 8.59 18.90
N ARG A 128 -15.76 8.42 19.28
CA ARG A 128 -16.24 7.16 19.86
C ARG A 128 -16.11 5.99 18.90
N ARG A 129 -16.47 6.19 17.63
CA ARG A 129 -16.36 5.13 16.62
C ARG A 129 -14.92 4.69 16.44
N LEU A 130 -14.03 5.63 16.22
CA LEU A 130 -12.64 5.31 15.93
C LEU A 130 -11.87 4.80 17.16
N HIS A 131 -12.19 5.24 18.38
CA HIS A 131 -11.67 4.60 19.60
C HIS A 131 -12.12 3.14 19.73
N ALA A 132 -13.37 2.83 19.40
CA ALA A 132 -13.86 1.44 19.42
C ALA A 132 -13.14 0.58 18.37
N ASP A 133 -12.96 1.12 17.15
CA ASP A 133 -12.24 0.41 16.07
C ASP A 133 -10.76 0.18 16.43
N LEU A 134 -10.12 1.16 17.10
CA LEU A 134 -8.75 1.05 17.61
C LEU A 134 -8.60 0.04 18.73
N GLY A 135 -9.49 0.07 19.73
CA GLY A 135 -9.50 -0.92 20.82
C GLY A 135 -9.61 -2.34 20.28
N ALA A 136 -10.61 -2.59 19.43
CA ALA A 136 -10.79 -3.90 18.78
C ALA A 136 -9.63 -4.27 17.85
N GLY A 137 -8.92 -3.29 17.30
CA GLY A 137 -7.69 -3.50 16.52
C GLY A 137 -6.52 -3.97 17.39
N ARG A 138 -6.30 -3.31 18.53
CA ARG A 138 -5.26 -3.65 19.51
C ARG A 138 -5.50 -5.01 20.14
N ASP A 139 -6.75 -5.30 20.52
CA ASP A 139 -7.11 -6.58 21.14
C ASP A 139 -6.82 -7.75 20.19
N ARG A 140 -7.18 -7.63 18.90
CA ARG A 140 -6.87 -8.63 17.87
C ARG A 140 -5.37 -8.80 17.64
N ALA A 141 -4.61 -7.70 17.61
CA ALA A 141 -3.16 -7.77 17.45
C ALA A 141 -2.50 -8.48 18.64
N ARG A 142 -2.96 -8.17 19.86
CA ARG A 142 -2.49 -8.81 21.10
C ARG A 142 -2.82 -10.31 21.12
N GLU A 143 -4.06 -10.66 20.79
CA GLU A 143 -4.48 -12.06 20.72
C GLU A 143 -3.62 -12.83 19.71
N ALA A 144 -3.42 -12.25 18.52
CA ALA A 144 -2.64 -12.90 17.47
C ALA A 144 -1.16 -13.09 17.82
N LEU A 145 -0.53 -12.16 18.55
CA LEU A 145 0.83 -12.35 19.06
C LEU A 145 0.95 -13.54 20.00
N GLY A 146 -0.13 -13.89 20.71
CA GLY A 146 -0.21 -15.10 21.55
C GLY A 146 -0.50 -16.39 20.79
N THR A 147 -0.65 -16.34 19.46
CA THR A 147 -0.93 -17.52 18.64
C THR A 147 0.33 -18.08 17.97
N HIS A 148 0.23 -19.31 17.44
CA HIS A 148 1.29 -19.96 16.67
C HIS A 148 1.59 -19.26 15.33
N VAL A 149 0.78 -18.30 14.88
CA VAL A 149 0.91 -17.63 13.57
C VAL A 149 2.30 -17.05 13.37
N PHE A 150 2.84 -16.35 14.38
CA PHE A 150 4.16 -15.72 14.28
C PHE A 150 5.28 -16.74 14.39
N THR A 151 5.20 -17.69 15.34
CA THR A 151 6.22 -18.73 15.53
C THR A 151 6.35 -19.62 14.30
N GLU A 152 5.24 -20.05 13.69
CA GLU A 152 5.24 -20.84 12.46
C GLU A 152 5.77 -20.08 11.25
N LEU A 153 5.44 -18.78 11.13
CA LEU A 153 6.00 -17.94 10.09
C LEU A 153 7.50 -17.78 10.30
N CYS A 154 7.97 -17.52 11.52
CA CYS A 154 9.39 -17.38 11.81
C CYS A 154 10.17 -18.65 11.52
N GLY A 155 9.66 -19.81 11.94
CA GLY A 155 10.25 -21.10 11.60
C GLY A 155 10.44 -21.25 10.09
N ARG A 156 9.43 -20.88 9.31
CA ARG A 156 9.51 -20.89 7.84
C ARG A 156 10.50 -19.84 7.30
N LEU A 157 10.58 -18.66 7.90
CA LEU A 157 11.48 -17.58 7.46
C LEU A 157 12.95 -17.82 7.81
N VAL A 158 13.27 -18.81 8.64
CA VAL A 158 14.67 -19.20 8.93
C VAL A 158 15.08 -20.50 8.23
N GLU A 159 14.14 -21.21 7.58
CA GLU A 159 14.46 -22.35 6.73
C GLU A 159 15.35 -21.92 5.54
N PRO A 160 16.20 -22.82 5.02
CA PRO A 160 16.91 -22.59 3.77
C PRO A 160 15.94 -22.15 2.68
N ALA A 161 16.29 -21.08 1.97
CA ALA A 161 15.45 -20.48 0.94
C ALA A 161 14.01 -20.13 1.42
N LEU A 162 13.78 -19.96 2.73
CA LEU A 162 12.48 -19.67 3.34
C LEU A 162 11.45 -20.81 3.13
N GLY A 163 11.94 -22.04 2.90
CA GLY A 163 11.14 -23.19 2.53
C GLY A 163 10.45 -23.04 1.17
N LEU A 164 11.03 -22.26 0.26
CA LEU A 164 10.56 -22.12 -1.12
C LEU A 164 11.24 -23.14 -2.03
N THR A 165 10.47 -23.66 -2.98
CA THR A 165 11.00 -24.48 -4.07
C THR A 165 11.05 -23.64 -5.34
N PHE A 166 12.23 -23.55 -5.96
CA PHE A 166 12.44 -22.79 -7.19
C PHE A 166 12.28 -23.69 -8.43
N THR A 167 11.66 -23.13 -9.46
CA THR A 167 11.59 -23.75 -10.80
C THR A 167 12.93 -23.62 -11.53
N GLU A 168 13.13 -24.36 -12.62
CA GLU A 168 14.31 -24.21 -13.50
C GLU A 168 14.50 -22.78 -14.02
N ARG A 169 13.39 -22.05 -14.24
CA ARG A 169 13.42 -20.65 -14.69
C ARG A 169 14.16 -19.73 -13.71
N ALA A 170 14.25 -20.10 -12.44
CA ALA A 170 14.98 -19.33 -11.45
C ALA A 170 16.48 -19.30 -11.69
N ALA A 171 17.04 -20.34 -12.32
CA ALA A 171 18.47 -20.42 -12.63
C ALA A 171 18.88 -19.56 -13.83
N ALA A 172 17.91 -19.09 -14.63
CA ALA A 172 18.17 -18.23 -15.77
C ALA A 172 18.74 -16.85 -15.36
N PRO A 173 19.47 -16.16 -16.26
CA PRO A 173 20.08 -14.87 -15.97
C PRO A 173 19.07 -13.85 -15.43
N GLY A 174 19.35 -13.29 -14.25
CA GLY A 174 18.46 -12.33 -13.60
C GLY A 174 18.26 -11.07 -14.43
N ALA A 175 19.30 -10.62 -15.12
CA ALA A 175 19.28 -9.49 -16.03
C ALA A 175 18.23 -9.62 -17.15
N GLU A 176 17.92 -10.85 -17.59
CA GLU A 176 16.97 -11.10 -18.68
C GLU A 176 15.55 -11.37 -18.16
N VAL A 177 15.43 -12.13 -17.06
CA VAL A 177 14.13 -12.61 -16.58
C VAL A 177 13.43 -11.61 -15.68
N VAL A 178 14.15 -10.98 -14.75
CA VAL A 178 13.56 -10.10 -13.73
C VAL A 178 12.89 -8.86 -14.34
N PRO A 179 13.50 -8.15 -15.31
CA PRO A 179 12.84 -7.01 -15.94
C PRO A 179 11.52 -7.40 -16.63
N LYS A 180 11.46 -8.56 -17.29
CA LYS A 180 10.23 -9.07 -17.93
C LYS A 180 9.10 -9.34 -16.91
N LEU A 181 9.44 -9.80 -15.70
CA LEU A 181 8.49 -10.00 -14.61
C LEU A 181 7.96 -8.67 -14.06
N VAL A 182 8.83 -7.68 -13.85
CA VAL A 182 8.44 -6.32 -13.44
C VAL A 182 7.56 -5.68 -14.53
N ALA A 183 7.95 -5.80 -15.80
CA ALA A 183 7.21 -5.29 -16.96
C ALA A 183 5.79 -5.85 -17.00
N ARG A 184 5.61 -7.14 -16.71
CA ARG A 184 4.28 -7.78 -16.64
C ARG A 184 3.39 -7.13 -15.58
N THR A 185 3.95 -6.81 -14.41
CA THR A 185 3.22 -6.13 -13.33
C THR A 185 2.86 -4.70 -13.71
N VAL A 186 3.78 -3.97 -14.35
CA VAL A 186 3.54 -2.61 -14.86
C VAL A 186 2.45 -2.61 -15.95
N ARG A 187 2.48 -3.55 -16.91
CA ARG A 187 1.43 -3.68 -17.94
C ARG A 187 0.03 -3.98 -17.38
N ARG A 188 -0.06 -4.65 -16.22
CA ARG A 188 -1.35 -4.84 -15.53
C ARG A 188 -1.86 -3.53 -14.93
N LEU A 189 -0.95 -2.73 -14.38
CA LEU A 189 -1.28 -1.39 -13.90
C LEU A 189 -1.72 -0.48 -15.05
N ASP A 190 -0.97 -0.47 -16.17
CA ASP A 190 -1.30 0.36 -17.33
C ASP A 190 -2.73 0.09 -17.84
N ARG A 191 -3.12 -1.18 -17.98
CA ARG A 191 -4.48 -1.57 -18.37
C ARG A 191 -5.54 -1.12 -17.38
N ALA A 192 -5.25 -1.16 -16.09
CA ALA A 192 -6.21 -0.72 -15.08
C ALA A 192 -6.36 0.81 -15.07
N VAL A 193 -5.27 1.55 -15.28
CA VAL A 193 -5.31 3.01 -15.39
C VAL A 193 -6.01 3.46 -16.67
N ALA A 194 -5.85 2.73 -17.79
CA ALA A 194 -6.54 3.00 -19.05
C ALA A 194 -8.07 2.92 -18.91
N ASN A 195 -8.58 2.15 -17.95
CA ASN A 195 -10.01 2.03 -17.65
C ASN A 195 -10.52 3.09 -16.66
N LEU A 196 -9.65 3.96 -16.14
CA LEU A 196 -10.09 5.07 -15.29
C LEU A 196 -10.62 6.23 -16.15
N PRO A 197 -11.60 6.99 -15.65
CA PRO A 197 -12.12 8.19 -16.32
C PRO A 197 -11.14 9.38 -16.18
N LEU A 198 -9.89 9.22 -16.64
CA LEU A 198 -8.84 10.22 -16.46
C LEU A 198 -9.14 11.54 -17.18
N THR A 199 -9.88 11.51 -18.30
CA THR A 199 -10.32 12.72 -19.00
C THR A 199 -11.24 13.56 -18.11
N ALA A 200 -12.21 12.93 -17.45
CA ALA A 200 -13.08 13.63 -16.50
C ALA A 200 -12.29 14.10 -15.28
N ALA A 201 -11.41 13.26 -14.73
CA ALA A 201 -10.55 13.61 -13.60
C ALA A 201 -9.54 14.73 -13.90
N ALA A 202 -9.25 15.03 -15.18
CA ALA A 202 -8.34 16.11 -15.56
C ALA A 202 -8.91 17.50 -15.25
N VAL A 203 -10.23 17.60 -15.02
CA VAL A 203 -10.88 18.83 -14.56
C VAL A 203 -10.87 18.85 -13.02
N PRO A 204 -10.49 19.95 -12.34
CA PRO A 204 -10.48 20.03 -10.87
C PRO A 204 -11.88 19.92 -10.23
N TYR A 205 -12.90 20.47 -10.90
CA TYR A 205 -14.30 20.45 -10.48
C TYR A 205 -15.16 19.89 -11.63
N PRO A 206 -15.06 18.58 -11.90
CA PRO A 206 -15.83 17.94 -12.97
C PRO A 206 -17.32 17.99 -12.65
N ALA A 207 -18.16 18.22 -13.66
CA ALA A 207 -19.60 18.00 -13.54
C ALA A 207 -19.90 16.49 -13.43
N ASP A 208 -21.08 16.15 -12.93
CA ASP A 208 -21.57 14.77 -12.98
C ASP A 208 -21.73 14.34 -14.45
N VAL A 209 -21.11 13.22 -14.81
CA VAL A 209 -21.29 12.54 -16.09
C VAL A 209 -21.57 11.06 -15.83
N GLU A 210 -22.20 10.38 -16.79
CA GLU A 210 -22.72 9.01 -16.64
C GLU A 210 -21.70 8.01 -16.02
N THR A 211 -20.41 8.19 -16.31
CA THR A 211 -19.32 7.31 -15.84
C THR A 211 -18.45 7.92 -14.73
N PHE A 212 -18.75 9.12 -14.24
CA PHE A 212 -17.94 9.82 -13.25
C PHE A 212 -18.77 10.82 -12.43
N THR A 213 -18.73 10.68 -11.12
CA THR A 213 -19.30 11.64 -10.17
C THR A 213 -18.25 12.01 -9.12
N PRO A 214 -18.02 13.31 -8.86
CA PRO A 214 -17.12 13.72 -7.79
C PRO A 214 -17.66 13.30 -6.41
N TYR A 215 -18.98 13.16 -6.27
CA TYR A 215 -19.65 13.06 -4.98
C TYR A 215 -20.15 11.65 -4.63
N ALA A 216 -20.70 10.88 -5.57
CA ALA A 216 -21.42 9.64 -5.20
C ALA A 216 -20.56 8.36 -5.10
N GLY A 217 -19.24 8.41 -5.38
CA GLY A 217 -18.33 7.29 -5.12
C GLY A 217 -18.52 6.05 -6.01
N THR A 218 -19.31 6.13 -7.07
CA THR A 218 -19.72 5.00 -7.92
C THR A 218 -18.54 4.29 -8.62
N ASP A 219 -17.40 4.96 -8.76
CA ASP A 219 -16.19 4.43 -9.40
C ASP A 219 -15.04 4.14 -8.43
N ASP A 220 -15.22 4.32 -7.11
CA ASP A 220 -14.14 4.19 -6.11
C ASP A 220 -13.45 2.82 -6.12
N GLU A 221 -14.18 1.75 -6.45
CA GLU A 221 -13.62 0.40 -6.57
C GLU A 221 -12.58 0.28 -7.69
N HIS A 222 -12.79 0.97 -8.82
CA HIS A 222 -11.83 1.01 -9.92
C HIS A 222 -10.53 1.71 -9.48
N TRP A 223 -10.65 2.84 -8.78
CA TRP A 223 -9.50 3.56 -8.21
C TRP A 223 -8.77 2.71 -7.16
N HIS A 224 -9.52 2.01 -6.30
CA HIS A 224 -8.95 1.08 -5.32
C HIS A 224 -8.15 -0.05 -6.00
N ARG A 225 -8.69 -0.62 -7.07
CA ARG A 225 -8.01 -1.64 -7.88
C ARG A 225 -6.71 -1.11 -8.47
N VAL A 226 -6.72 0.12 -9.02
CA VAL A 226 -5.51 0.78 -9.52
C VAL A 226 -4.49 0.97 -8.40
N ARG A 227 -4.90 1.40 -7.20
CA ARG A 227 -4.02 1.52 -6.03
C ARG A 227 -3.34 0.20 -5.67
N ILE A 228 -4.08 -0.91 -5.67
CA ILE A 228 -3.52 -2.25 -5.39
C ILE A 228 -2.44 -2.58 -6.42
N LEU A 229 -2.71 -2.38 -7.71
CA LEU A 229 -1.78 -2.66 -8.79
C LEU A 229 -0.57 -1.72 -8.77
N ALA A 230 -0.76 -0.45 -8.42
CA ALA A 230 0.30 0.53 -8.27
C ALA A 230 1.26 0.15 -7.13
N LYS A 231 0.72 -0.29 -5.98
CA LYS A 231 1.54 -0.82 -4.88
C LYS A 231 2.34 -2.05 -5.32
N ARG A 232 1.71 -2.99 -6.03
CA ARG A 232 2.40 -4.19 -6.56
C ARG A 232 3.53 -3.82 -7.52
N ALA A 233 3.27 -2.91 -8.47
CA ALA A 233 4.29 -2.44 -9.41
C ALA A 233 5.43 -1.71 -8.70
N ARG A 234 5.12 -0.87 -7.71
CA ARG A 234 6.13 -0.16 -6.92
C ARG A 234 7.03 -1.15 -6.18
N TYR A 235 6.44 -2.10 -5.45
CA TYR A 235 7.21 -3.11 -4.72
C TYR A 235 8.02 -4.02 -5.65
N ALA A 236 7.48 -4.35 -6.82
CA ALA A 236 8.23 -5.08 -7.85
C ALA A 236 9.47 -4.30 -8.31
N ALA A 237 9.36 -2.98 -8.52
CA ALA A 237 10.50 -2.13 -8.85
C ALA A 237 11.47 -1.98 -7.65
N ASP A 238 10.96 -1.72 -6.44
CA ASP A 238 11.76 -1.57 -5.21
C ASP A 238 12.66 -2.80 -4.97
N MET A 239 12.10 -4.01 -5.08
CA MET A 239 12.82 -5.28 -4.93
C MET A 239 14.05 -5.38 -5.83
N THR A 240 14.00 -4.76 -7.02
CA THR A 240 15.06 -4.85 -8.03
C THR A 240 16.12 -3.76 -7.89
N VAL A 241 15.93 -2.77 -7.02
CA VAL A 241 16.89 -1.66 -6.83
C VAL A 241 18.30 -2.15 -6.49
N PRO A 242 18.52 -3.15 -5.61
CA PRO A 242 19.87 -3.62 -5.29
C PRO A 242 20.63 -4.22 -6.49
N ALA A 243 19.92 -4.86 -7.42
CA ALA A 243 20.53 -5.50 -8.59
C ALA A 243 20.67 -4.53 -9.78
N PHE A 244 19.64 -3.71 -10.03
CA PHE A 244 19.56 -2.88 -11.23
C PHE A 244 19.89 -1.41 -10.99
N GLY A 245 20.04 -0.97 -9.74
CA GLY A 245 20.48 0.38 -9.38
C GLY A 245 19.54 1.50 -9.84
N ALA A 246 20.11 2.53 -10.47
CA ALA A 246 19.43 3.78 -10.78
C ALA A 246 18.18 3.67 -11.68
N PRO A 247 18.14 2.85 -12.76
CA PRO A 247 16.92 2.60 -13.53
C PRO A 247 15.74 2.10 -12.70
N ALA A 248 15.94 1.04 -11.91
CA ALA A 248 14.91 0.49 -11.02
C ALA A 248 14.49 1.51 -9.95
N ALA A 249 15.45 2.22 -9.35
CA ALA A 249 15.16 3.26 -8.36
C ALA A 249 14.36 4.44 -8.95
N ARG A 250 14.55 4.77 -10.23
CA ARG A 250 13.77 5.79 -10.93
C ARG A 250 12.32 5.35 -11.08
N LEU A 251 12.08 4.13 -11.57
CA LEU A 251 10.72 3.57 -11.68
C LEU A 251 10.03 3.48 -10.32
N ALA A 252 10.72 2.96 -9.31
CA ALA A 252 10.19 2.83 -7.97
C ALA A 252 9.78 4.19 -7.37
N ARG A 253 10.61 5.23 -7.54
CA ARG A 253 10.28 6.61 -7.11
C ARG A 253 9.05 7.18 -7.83
N ARG A 254 8.92 6.97 -9.15
CA ARG A 254 7.74 7.44 -9.90
C ARG A 254 6.48 6.70 -9.47
N LEU A 255 6.55 5.40 -9.28
CA LEU A 255 5.44 4.60 -8.77
C LEU A 255 5.12 4.93 -7.30
N LYS A 256 6.11 5.36 -6.50
CA LYS A 256 5.88 5.89 -5.14
C LYS A 256 4.96 7.10 -5.18
N ALA A 257 5.25 8.10 -6.01
CA ALA A 257 4.38 9.28 -6.17
C ALA A 257 2.94 8.89 -6.59
N VAL A 258 2.79 7.93 -7.52
CA VAL A 258 1.47 7.40 -7.91
C VAL A 258 0.76 6.75 -6.72
N THR A 259 1.46 5.91 -5.94
CA THR A 259 0.87 5.24 -4.78
C THR A 259 0.54 6.17 -3.61
N GLU A 260 1.23 7.31 -3.48
CA GLU A 260 0.95 8.33 -2.46
C GLU A 260 -0.38 9.03 -2.76
N VAL A 261 -0.56 9.50 -4.00
CA VAL A 261 -1.82 10.10 -4.48
C VAL A 261 -2.99 9.13 -4.30
N LEU A 262 -2.83 7.89 -4.77
CA LEU A 262 -3.85 6.85 -4.63
C LEU A 262 -4.06 6.42 -3.17
N GLY A 263 -3.04 6.58 -2.31
CA GLY A 263 -3.14 6.40 -0.87
C GLY A 263 -4.11 7.40 -0.27
N VAL A 264 -3.86 8.69 -0.49
CA VAL A 264 -4.70 9.78 0.01
C VAL A 264 -6.12 9.69 -0.55
N HIS A 265 -6.29 9.30 -1.82
CA HIS A 265 -7.60 9.02 -2.43
C HIS A 265 -8.37 7.96 -1.64
N GLN A 266 -7.75 6.79 -1.41
CA GLN A 266 -8.40 5.71 -0.67
C GLN A 266 -8.74 6.09 0.76
N ASP A 267 -7.85 6.80 1.44
CA ASP A 267 -8.08 7.22 2.82
C ASP A 267 -9.26 8.21 2.88
N ALA A 268 -9.38 9.09 1.88
CA ALA A 268 -10.51 10.01 1.73
C ALA A 268 -11.84 9.29 1.45
N THR A 269 -11.85 8.28 0.58
CA THR A 269 -13.09 7.55 0.27
C THR A 269 -13.55 6.70 1.45
N MET A 270 -12.62 6.04 2.14
CA MET A 270 -12.93 5.31 3.38
C MET A 270 -13.44 6.24 4.48
N ALA A 271 -12.84 7.42 4.62
CA ALA A 271 -13.30 8.46 5.53
C ALA A 271 -14.72 8.93 5.20
N ALA A 272 -15.02 9.17 3.92
CA ALA A 272 -16.35 9.55 3.46
C ALA A 272 -17.39 8.46 3.79
N THR A 273 -17.09 7.18 3.49
CA THR A 273 -17.99 6.06 3.83
C THR A 273 -18.25 5.99 5.34
N LEU A 274 -17.21 6.06 6.16
CA LEU A 274 -17.35 6.02 7.63
C LEU A 274 -18.24 7.17 8.14
N VAL A 275 -18.05 8.38 7.61
CA VAL A 275 -18.82 9.56 8.00
C VAL A 275 -20.28 9.46 7.56
N ALA A 276 -20.54 8.95 6.35
CA ALA A 276 -21.89 8.68 5.86
C ALA A 276 -22.60 7.62 6.73
N ASP A 277 -21.91 6.53 7.05
CA ASP A 277 -22.42 5.49 7.95
C ASP A 277 -22.73 6.04 9.34
N LEU A 278 -21.91 6.97 9.86
CA LEU A 278 -22.18 7.65 11.12
C LEU A 278 -23.41 8.55 11.02
N ALA A 279 -23.55 9.33 9.95
CA ALA A 279 -24.69 10.24 9.75
C ALA A 279 -26.02 9.49 9.61
N ALA A 280 -25.99 8.28 9.05
CA ALA A 280 -27.16 7.42 8.88
C ALA A 280 -27.62 6.72 10.18
N ARG A 281 -26.86 6.78 11.27
CA ARG A 281 -27.22 6.08 12.51
C ARG A 281 -28.47 6.67 13.16
N PRO A 282 -29.29 5.84 13.84
CA PRO A 282 -30.35 6.34 14.70
C PRO A 282 -29.80 7.30 15.76
N ARG A 283 -30.59 8.31 16.11
CA ARG A 283 -30.27 9.26 17.20
C ARG A 283 -28.98 10.06 16.97
N VAL A 284 -28.57 10.33 15.73
CA VAL A 284 -27.50 11.33 15.44
C VAL A 284 -28.03 12.75 15.69
N GLY A 285 -29.27 13.03 15.29
CA GLY A 285 -29.89 14.36 15.34
C GLY A 285 -29.52 15.22 14.14
N GLY A 286 -30.48 15.96 13.59
CA GLY A 286 -30.32 16.77 12.38
C GLY A 286 -29.09 17.70 12.39
N PRO A 287 -28.84 18.46 13.47
CA PRO A 287 -27.70 19.37 13.51
C PRO A 287 -26.33 18.65 13.43
N ALA A 288 -26.18 17.48 14.07
CA ALA A 288 -24.95 16.70 13.95
C ALA A 288 -24.83 15.98 12.61
N ALA A 289 -25.95 15.52 12.04
CA ALA A 289 -25.98 14.93 10.71
C ALA A 289 -25.57 15.94 9.64
N PHE A 290 -25.95 17.20 9.78
CA PHE A 290 -25.52 18.29 8.91
C PHE A 290 -24.00 18.47 8.93
N VAL A 291 -23.38 18.55 10.12
CA VAL A 291 -21.91 18.66 10.26
C VAL A 291 -21.18 17.44 9.67
N LEU A 292 -21.71 16.23 9.89
CA LEU A 292 -21.17 15.01 9.25
C LEU A 292 -21.33 15.06 7.73
N GLY A 293 -22.41 15.64 7.20
CA GLY A 293 -22.60 15.89 5.77
C GLY A 293 -21.55 16.83 5.18
N GLU A 294 -21.21 17.91 5.88
CA GLU A 294 -20.12 18.82 5.48
C GLU A 294 -18.76 18.10 5.47
N LEU A 295 -18.49 17.30 6.51
CA LEU A 295 -17.28 16.49 6.59
C LEU A 295 -17.21 15.46 5.45
N TYR A 296 -18.31 14.79 5.15
CA TYR A 296 -18.43 13.88 4.00
C TYR A 296 -18.07 14.59 2.69
N ALA A 297 -18.69 15.75 2.43
CA ALA A 297 -18.43 16.53 1.22
C ALA A 297 -16.95 16.93 1.09
N ARG A 298 -16.31 17.32 2.21
CA ARG A 298 -14.88 17.62 2.26
C ARG A 298 -14.01 16.40 1.93
N GLN A 299 -14.36 15.22 2.42
CA GLN A 299 -13.64 13.98 2.06
C GLN A 299 -13.82 13.61 0.58
N ARG A 300 -15.03 13.76 0.03
CA ARG A 300 -15.30 13.54 -1.40
C ARG A 300 -14.52 14.51 -2.29
N LEU A 301 -14.41 15.77 -1.87
CA LEU A 301 -13.56 16.76 -2.54
C LEU A 301 -12.09 16.35 -2.48
N ALA A 302 -11.59 15.93 -1.32
CA ALA A 302 -10.22 15.44 -1.18
C ALA A 302 -9.94 14.25 -2.09
N ALA A 303 -10.86 13.28 -2.18
CA ALA A 303 -10.77 12.16 -3.11
C ALA A 303 -10.68 12.65 -4.57
N THR A 304 -11.58 13.54 -4.98
CA THR A 304 -11.61 14.13 -6.35
C THR A 304 -10.31 14.86 -6.69
N THR A 305 -9.78 15.65 -5.76
CA THR A 305 -8.48 16.33 -5.92
C THR A 305 -7.35 15.33 -6.17
N GLN A 306 -7.37 14.16 -5.51
CA GLN A 306 -6.37 13.12 -5.77
C GLN A 306 -6.58 12.41 -7.12
N ARG A 307 -7.82 12.26 -7.57
CA ARG A 307 -8.10 11.77 -8.93
C ARG A 307 -7.49 12.71 -9.98
N HIS A 308 -7.62 14.01 -9.77
CA HIS A 308 -6.94 15.01 -10.59
C HIS A 308 -5.41 14.92 -10.48
N ALA A 309 -4.87 14.81 -9.26
CA ALA A 309 -3.43 14.67 -9.06
C ALA A 309 -2.85 13.43 -9.78
N LEU A 310 -3.61 12.32 -9.88
CA LEU A 310 -3.18 11.14 -10.63
C LEU A 310 -2.86 11.48 -12.09
N THR A 311 -3.67 12.32 -12.73
CA THR A 311 -3.48 12.74 -14.14
C THR A 311 -2.13 13.44 -14.36
N ARG A 312 -1.57 14.06 -13.29
CA ARG A 312 -0.30 14.78 -13.32
C ARG A 312 0.91 13.90 -13.03
N VAL A 313 0.75 12.90 -12.15
CA VAL A 313 1.86 12.01 -11.75
C VAL A 313 1.98 10.77 -12.63
N TRP A 314 0.88 10.27 -13.19
CA TRP A 314 0.86 9.05 -14.00
C TRP A 314 1.73 9.13 -15.27
N PRO A 315 1.68 10.20 -16.09
CA PRO A 315 2.52 10.31 -17.29
C PRO A 315 4.04 10.27 -16.98
N LYS A 316 4.44 10.75 -15.78
CA LYS A 316 5.84 10.71 -15.35
C LYS A 316 6.31 9.29 -14.99
N ALA A 317 5.38 8.35 -14.81
CA ALA A 317 5.67 6.95 -14.53
C ALA A 317 5.61 6.07 -15.79
N THR A 318 5.21 6.61 -16.95
CA THR A 318 5.05 5.87 -18.22
C THR A 318 6.18 6.13 -19.22
N GLY A 319 7.00 7.16 -19.00
CA GLY A 319 8.06 7.58 -19.93
C GLY A 319 9.14 6.52 -20.20
N PRO A 320 9.76 6.54 -21.39
CA PRO A 320 10.82 5.61 -21.77
C PRO A 320 12.07 5.76 -20.88
N ASP A 321 12.36 6.96 -20.39
CA ASP A 321 13.46 7.24 -19.44
C ASP A 321 13.31 6.46 -18.11
N VAL A 322 12.09 6.05 -17.78
CA VAL A 322 11.73 5.30 -16.57
C VAL A 322 11.62 3.80 -16.84
N ARG A 323 11.17 3.42 -18.05
CA ARG A 323 10.76 2.05 -18.37
C ARG A 323 11.63 1.32 -19.39
N ALA A 324 12.58 1.97 -20.06
CA ALA A 324 13.37 1.34 -21.12
C ALA A 324 14.09 0.06 -20.66
N TRP A 325 14.60 0.03 -19.42
CA TRP A 325 15.27 -1.14 -18.86
C TRP A 325 14.36 -2.37 -18.65
N LEU A 326 13.04 -2.21 -18.76
CA LEU A 326 12.08 -3.31 -18.72
C LEU A 326 11.94 -4.05 -20.05
N ASP A 327 12.44 -3.46 -21.13
CA ASP A 327 12.43 -4.00 -22.48
C ASP A 327 13.84 -4.51 -22.82
N VAL A 328 14.07 -5.78 -22.49
CA VAL A 328 15.36 -6.47 -22.64
C VAL A 328 15.52 -7.13 -24.02
N ASP A 329 14.49 -7.05 -24.88
CA ASP A 329 14.52 -7.58 -26.25
C ASP A 329 14.78 -6.47 -27.29
N ARG A 330 15.18 -5.26 -26.84
CA ARG A 330 15.58 -4.11 -27.67
C ARG A 330 17.10 -3.98 -27.79
#